data_AF-A0A954DZM1-F1
#
_entry.id   AF-A0A954DZM1-F1
#
_cell.length_a   1.000
_cell.length_b   1.000
_cell.length_c   1.000
_cell.angle_alpha   90.00
_cell.angle_beta   90.00
_cell.angle_gamma   90.00
#
_symmetry.space_group_name_H-M   'P 1'
#
loop_
_entity.id
_entity.type
_entity.pdbx_description
1 polymer ?
#
loop_
_entity_poly.entity_id
_entity_poly.type
_entity_poly.pdbx_seq_one_letter_code
_entity_poly.pdbx_strand_id
1 'polypeptide(L)'
;MPHLVCPHCGAAVKHTSARFCEYCGAEIPRAVDELPRSPDEQRTGRLERLEAHPQFQAMLRAALEEEPEPLARTHGSGPLLPPARRGPTRNTVIGVGALSLIMLVAFARGDLSVNTFVMFVLGGFAAVLLAVFSALRGLPPIPRKVEARPVRRKLLPRAAAIVDERSEVTGKAGLSDVSTRYFLTLEFIDGARAEYRVDARFAAHCTSGDVGAAIIERGSLRSFHRIKI
;
A
#
# COMPACT_ATOMS: atom_id res chain seq x y z
N MET A 1 -40.86 4.66 30.81
CA MET A 1 -39.70 5.54 31.02
C MET A 1 -39.60 5.81 32.51
N PRO A 2 -38.46 5.56 33.17
CA PRO A 2 -38.32 5.84 34.60
C PRO A 2 -38.46 7.35 34.83
N HIS A 3 -39.43 7.76 35.66
CA HIS A 3 -39.57 9.15 36.06
C HIS A 3 -38.51 9.49 37.10
N LEU A 4 -37.72 10.54 36.86
CA LEU A 4 -36.82 11.06 37.89
C LEU A 4 -37.66 11.74 38.97
N VAL A 5 -37.40 11.40 40.23
CA VAL A 5 -38.08 12.00 41.39
C VAL A 5 -37.10 12.89 42.13
N CYS A 6 -37.50 14.12 42.46
CA CYS A 6 -36.66 15.04 43.22
C CYS A 6 -36.41 14.46 44.63
N PRO A 7 -35.16 14.31 45.08
CA PRO A 7 -34.87 13.75 46.39
C PRO A 7 -35.27 14.68 47.54
N HIS A 8 -35.45 15.97 47.28
CA HIS A 8 -35.78 16.97 48.30
C HIS A 8 -37.29 17.09 48.55
N CYS A 9 -38.14 17.05 47.51
CA CYS A 9 -39.58 17.28 47.67
C CYS A 9 -40.46 16.13 47.14
N GLY A 10 -39.89 15.10 46.53
CA GLY A 10 -40.65 13.97 45.97
C GLY A 10 -41.41 14.28 44.68
N ALA A 11 -41.29 15.49 44.11
CA ALA A 11 -41.97 15.84 42.87
C ALA A 11 -41.37 15.09 41.67
N ALA A 12 -42.24 14.69 40.74
CA ALA A 12 -41.83 14.09 39.47
C ALA A 12 -41.24 15.17 38.54
N VAL A 13 -40.03 14.93 38.04
CA VAL A 13 -39.31 15.84 37.16
C VAL A 13 -39.65 15.50 35.71
N LYS A 14 -40.23 16.45 34.97
CA LYS A 14 -40.67 16.22 33.58
C LYS A 14 -39.51 16.09 32.59
N HIS A 15 -38.41 16.80 32.84
CA HIS A 15 -37.25 16.83 31.95
C HIS A 15 -36.04 16.21 32.64
N THR A 16 -35.49 15.13 32.06
CA THR A 16 -34.25 14.49 32.53
C THR A 16 -33.03 15.42 32.46
N SER A 17 -33.11 16.51 31.69
CA SER A 17 -32.09 17.54 31.58
C SER A 17 -32.23 18.68 32.60
N ALA A 18 -33.28 18.72 33.44
CA ALA A 18 -33.47 19.78 34.42
C ALA A 18 -32.34 19.78 35.46
N ARG A 19 -31.73 20.94 35.72
CA ARG A 19 -30.67 21.09 36.73
C ARG A 19 -31.24 21.34 38.13
N PHE A 20 -32.38 22.00 38.19
CA PHE A 20 -33.09 22.33 39.43
C PHE A 20 -34.52 21.79 39.37
N CYS A 21 -35.08 21.42 40.51
CA CYS A 21 -36.48 21.03 40.60
C CYS A 21 -37.38 22.26 40.37
N GLU A 22 -38.30 22.16 39.42
CA GLU A 22 -39.27 23.23 39.10
C GLU A 22 -40.19 23.59 40.28
N TYR A 23 -40.35 22.69 41.26
CA TYR A 23 -41.24 22.88 42.40
C TYR A 23 -40.55 23.46 43.64
N CYS A 24 -39.38 22.93 44.02
CA CYS A 24 -38.71 23.33 45.27
C CYS A 24 -37.39 24.08 45.07
N GLY A 25 -36.90 24.20 43.83
CA GLY A 25 -35.63 24.87 43.51
C GLY A 25 -34.37 24.09 43.90
N ALA A 26 -34.49 22.95 44.58
CA ALA A 26 -33.33 22.13 44.94
C ALA A 26 -32.60 21.63 43.68
N GLU A 27 -31.26 21.63 43.73
CA GLU A 27 -30.44 21.03 42.68
C GLU A 27 -30.69 19.52 42.66
N ILE A 28 -31.00 18.99 41.48
CA ILE A 28 -31.21 17.55 41.32
C ILE A 28 -29.83 16.94 41.15
N PRO A 29 -29.36 16.06 42.06
CA PRO A 29 -28.08 15.40 41.91
C PRO A 29 -28.15 14.60 40.62
N ARG A 30 -27.49 15.12 39.58
CA ARG A 30 -27.21 14.30 38.41
C ARG A 30 -26.31 13.19 38.91
N ALA A 31 -26.64 11.94 38.57
CA ALA A 31 -25.59 10.94 38.50
C ALA A 31 -24.49 11.62 37.69
N VAL A 32 -23.33 11.87 38.31
CA VAL A 32 -22.22 12.56 37.67
C VAL A 32 -22.09 11.86 36.34
N ASP A 33 -22.50 12.53 35.26
CA ASP A 33 -22.45 11.95 33.93
C ASP A 33 -20.99 11.56 33.82
N GLU A 34 -20.68 10.26 33.79
CA GLU A 34 -19.34 9.77 33.49
C GLU A 34 -18.89 10.65 32.34
N LEU A 35 -17.90 11.53 32.60
CA LEU A 35 -17.47 12.55 31.64
C LEU A 35 -17.42 11.84 30.28
N PRO A 36 -18.10 12.37 29.24
CA PRO A 36 -18.25 11.66 27.99
C PRO A 36 -16.86 11.16 27.60
N ARG A 37 -16.69 9.84 27.67
CA ARG A 37 -15.37 9.21 27.48
C ARG A 37 -14.77 9.81 26.24
N SER A 38 -13.51 10.20 26.30
CA SER A 38 -12.89 10.87 25.16
C SER A 38 -13.11 10.02 23.90
N PRO A 39 -13.24 10.62 22.71
CA PRO A 39 -13.40 9.84 21.48
C PRO A 39 -12.30 8.79 21.27
N ASP A 40 -11.13 8.99 21.89
CA ASP A 40 -10.04 8.01 21.95
C ASP A 40 -10.36 6.86 22.92
N GLU A 41 -10.81 7.13 24.15
CA GLU A 41 -11.23 6.09 25.12
C GLU A 41 -12.37 5.21 24.58
N GLN A 42 -13.35 5.80 23.89
CA GLN A 42 -14.43 5.04 23.26
C GLN A 42 -13.91 4.12 22.16
N ARG A 43 -12.88 4.56 21.41
CA ARG A 43 -12.24 3.76 20.36
C ARG A 43 -11.38 2.65 20.94
N THR A 44 -10.55 2.93 21.94
CA THR A 44 -9.75 1.91 22.63
C THR A 44 -10.66 0.83 23.21
N GLY A 45 -11.75 1.22 23.90
CA GLY A 45 -12.73 0.26 24.41
C GLY A 45 -13.52 -0.50 23.32
N ARG A 46 -13.56 -0.01 22.07
CA ARG A 46 -14.09 -0.77 20.92
C ARG A 46 -13.06 -1.77 20.40
N LEU A 47 -11.79 -1.41 20.35
CA LEU A 47 -10.70 -2.30 19.93
C LEU A 47 -10.45 -3.44 20.93
N GLU A 48 -10.52 -3.16 22.22
CA GLU A 48 -10.44 -4.18 23.27
C GLU A 48 -11.61 -5.18 23.16
N ARG A 49 -12.84 -4.69 22.94
CA ARG A 49 -14.01 -5.54 22.68
C ARG A 49 -13.86 -6.37 21.41
N LEU A 50 -13.26 -5.79 20.36
CA LEU A 50 -12.96 -6.51 19.13
C LEU A 50 -11.95 -7.64 19.37
N GLU A 51 -10.89 -7.40 20.13
CA GLU A 51 -9.88 -8.42 20.42
C GLU A 51 -10.48 -9.58 21.22
N ALA A 52 -11.37 -9.28 22.17
CA ALA A 52 -12.14 -10.29 22.90
C ALA A 52 -13.23 -10.98 22.06
N HIS A 53 -13.54 -10.49 20.86
CA HIS A 53 -14.67 -10.98 20.07
C HIS A 53 -14.39 -12.39 19.50
N PRO A 54 -15.35 -13.35 19.60
CA PRO A 54 -15.14 -14.73 19.14
C PRO A 54 -14.75 -14.84 17.67
N GLN A 55 -15.29 -13.98 16.79
CA GLN A 55 -14.92 -14.00 15.37
C GLN A 55 -13.47 -13.56 15.14
N PHE A 56 -12.98 -12.57 15.90
CA PHE A 56 -11.59 -12.14 15.81
C PHE A 56 -10.66 -13.27 16.27
N GLN A 57 -11.00 -13.92 17.38
CA GLN A 57 -10.27 -15.07 17.89
C GLN A 57 -10.26 -16.25 16.91
N ALA A 58 -11.37 -16.52 16.22
CA ALA A 58 -11.44 -17.54 15.18
C ALA A 58 -10.52 -17.21 13.99
N MET A 59 -10.50 -15.95 13.53
CA MET A 59 -9.58 -15.51 12.48
C MET A 59 -8.12 -15.60 12.90
N LEU A 60 -7.80 -15.21 14.13
CA LEU A 60 -6.45 -15.30 14.68
C LEU A 60 -5.99 -16.76 14.75
N ARG A 61 -6.84 -17.68 15.21
CA ARG A 61 -6.56 -19.12 15.19
C ARG A 61 -6.37 -19.66 13.79
N ALA A 62 -7.27 -19.33 12.85
CA ALA A 62 -7.13 -19.76 11.46
C ALA A 62 -5.80 -19.28 10.85
N ALA A 63 -5.42 -18.01 11.06
CA ALA A 63 -4.15 -17.48 10.60
C ALA A 63 -2.93 -18.09 11.34
N LEU A 64 -3.13 -18.62 12.55
CA LEU A 64 -2.13 -19.37 13.30
C LEU A 64 -2.03 -20.84 12.85
N GLU A 65 -3.11 -21.45 12.38
CA GLU A 65 -3.14 -22.84 11.93
C GLU A 65 -2.76 -23.00 10.47
N GLU A 66 -3.02 -21.98 9.65
CA GLU A 66 -2.61 -21.94 8.25
C GLU A 66 -1.07 -21.96 8.20
N GLU A 67 -0.51 -23.15 7.99
CA GLU A 67 0.90 -23.28 7.67
C GLU A 67 1.14 -22.41 6.44
N PRO A 68 2.17 -21.55 6.45
CA PRO A 68 2.42 -20.66 5.33
C PRO A 68 2.63 -21.55 4.11
N GLU A 69 1.62 -21.57 3.23
CA GLU A 69 1.65 -22.37 2.01
C GLU A 69 2.99 -22.05 1.36
N PRO A 70 3.85 -23.06 1.11
CA PRO A 70 5.16 -22.82 0.52
C PRO A 70 4.88 -22.03 -0.73
N LEU A 71 5.22 -20.72 -0.74
CA LEU A 71 4.97 -19.78 -1.84
C LEU A 71 5.25 -20.51 -3.14
N ALA A 72 4.21 -21.14 -3.69
CA ALA A 72 4.31 -21.83 -4.95
C ALA A 72 4.70 -20.69 -5.86
N ARG A 73 5.85 -20.80 -6.52
CA ARG A 73 6.36 -19.78 -7.42
C ARG A 73 5.21 -19.40 -8.34
N THR A 74 4.46 -18.37 -7.98
CA THR A 74 3.30 -17.94 -8.73
C THR A 74 3.92 -17.35 -9.97
N HIS A 75 3.76 -18.09 -11.06
CA HIS A 75 4.17 -17.67 -12.37
C HIS A 75 3.47 -16.33 -12.67
N GLY A 76 4.20 -15.24 -12.44
CA GLY A 76 4.11 -13.98 -13.17
C GLY A 76 2.72 -13.36 -13.33
N SER A 77 2.21 -12.73 -12.28
CA SER A 77 1.41 -11.51 -12.40
C SER A 77 2.15 -10.34 -11.73
N GLY A 78 3.46 -10.26 -12.02
CA GLY A 78 4.22 -9.04 -11.73
C GLY A 78 3.62 -7.87 -12.51
N PRO A 79 3.84 -6.63 -12.05
CA PRO A 79 3.38 -5.43 -12.74
C PRO A 79 3.76 -5.52 -14.21
N LEU A 80 2.84 -5.11 -15.09
CA LEU A 80 3.10 -4.82 -16.50
C LEU A 80 4.17 -3.73 -16.58
N LEU A 81 5.42 -4.09 -16.26
CA LEU A 81 6.57 -3.31 -16.65
C LEU A 81 6.45 -3.20 -18.17
N PRO A 82 6.43 -1.98 -18.72
CA PRO A 82 6.45 -1.79 -20.16
C PRO A 82 7.58 -2.66 -20.68
N PRO A 83 7.34 -3.44 -21.77
CA PRO A 83 8.27 -4.47 -22.22
C PRO A 83 9.66 -3.87 -22.23
N ALA A 84 10.53 -4.38 -21.34
CA ALA A 84 11.86 -3.86 -21.12
C ALA A 84 12.45 -3.60 -22.49
N ARG A 85 12.66 -2.30 -22.80
CA ARG A 85 13.03 -1.79 -24.10
C ARG A 85 14.13 -2.71 -24.61
N ARG A 86 13.80 -3.60 -25.56
CA ARG A 86 14.72 -4.63 -26.04
C ARG A 86 16.00 -3.87 -26.37
N GLY A 87 17.06 -4.14 -25.61
CA GLY A 87 18.36 -3.56 -25.88
C GLY A 87 18.72 -3.81 -27.34
N PRO A 88 19.69 -3.04 -27.91
CA PRO A 88 20.11 -3.19 -29.30
C PRO A 88 20.22 -4.68 -29.62
N THR A 89 19.31 -5.14 -30.48
CA THR A 89 19.04 -6.56 -30.63
C THR A 89 20.32 -7.24 -31.11
N ARG A 90 20.50 -8.51 -30.79
CA ARG A 90 21.61 -9.35 -31.30
C ARG A 90 21.88 -9.16 -32.81
N ASN A 91 20.86 -8.76 -33.58
CA ASN A 91 20.92 -8.41 -34.98
C ASN A 91 21.79 -7.18 -35.30
N THR A 92 21.88 -6.18 -34.42
CA THR A 92 22.73 -4.99 -34.64
C THR A 92 24.22 -5.35 -34.61
N VAL A 93 24.62 -6.25 -33.71
CA VAL A 93 26.02 -6.74 -33.63
C VAL A 93 26.39 -7.54 -34.88
N ILE A 94 25.49 -8.42 -35.34
CA ILE A 94 25.70 -9.22 -36.55
C ILE A 94 25.80 -8.32 -37.79
N GLY A 95 24.95 -7.30 -37.90
CA GLY A 95 24.95 -6.36 -39.03
C GLY A 95 26.25 -5.55 -39.15
N VAL A 96 26.77 -5.03 -38.03
CA VAL A 96 28.03 -4.26 -38.02
C VAL A 96 29.22 -5.16 -38.37
N GLY A 97 29.23 -6.41 -37.88
CA GLY A 97 30.27 -7.38 -38.22
C GLY A 97 30.30 -7.74 -39.70
N ALA A 98 29.14 -8.02 -40.30
CA ALA A 98 29.03 -8.34 -41.73
C ALA A 98 29.45 -7.16 -42.62
N LEU A 99 29.05 -5.93 -42.29
CA LEU A 99 29.43 -4.73 -43.04
C LEU A 99 30.94 -4.50 -42.99
N SER A 100 31.56 -4.70 -41.82
CA SER A 100 33.01 -4.55 -41.64
C SER A 100 33.79 -5.56 -42.49
N LEU A 101 33.32 -6.81 -42.57
CA LEU A 101 33.94 -7.85 -43.39
C LEU A 101 33.84 -7.55 -44.89
N ILE A 102 32.68 -7.07 -45.36
CA ILE A 102 32.48 -6.69 -46.77
C ILE A 102 33.44 -5.55 -47.16
N MET A 103 33.60 -4.55 -46.29
CA MET A 103 34.50 -3.43 -46.53
C MET A 103 35.98 -3.84 -46.55
N LEU A 104 36.38 -4.79 -45.69
CA LEU A 104 37.73 -5.34 -45.69
C LEU A 104 38.05 -6.05 -47.02
N VAL A 105 37.10 -6.84 -47.54
CA VAL A 105 37.24 -7.54 -48.82
C VAL A 105 37.31 -6.56 -50.00
N ALA A 106 36.47 -5.51 -50.00
CA ALA A 106 36.51 -4.48 -51.04
C ALA A 106 37.84 -3.69 -51.03
N PHE A 107 38.40 -3.41 -49.85
CA PHE A 107 39.70 -2.77 -49.73
C PHE A 107 40.83 -3.66 -50.23
N ALA A 108 40.80 -4.96 -49.90
CA ALA A 108 41.79 -5.93 -50.37
C ALA A 108 41.79 -6.10 -51.90
N ARG A 109 40.67 -5.80 -52.57
CA ARG A 109 40.55 -5.80 -54.04
C ARG A 109 41.05 -4.51 -54.70
N GLY A 110 41.36 -3.47 -53.92
CA GLY A 110 41.79 -2.16 -54.44
C GLY A 110 40.65 -1.27 -54.92
N ASP A 111 39.39 -1.67 -54.69
CA ASP A 111 38.20 -0.93 -55.13
C ASP A 111 37.95 0.33 -54.26
N LEU A 112 38.66 0.50 -53.16
CA LEU A 112 38.47 1.58 -52.18
C LEU A 112 39.73 2.42 -52.00
N SER A 113 39.55 3.74 -51.97
CA SER A 113 40.62 4.66 -51.60
C SER A 113 41.02 4.49 -50.13
N VAL A 114 42.29 4.78 -49.82
CA VAL A 114 42.83 4.72 -48.44
C VAL A 114 42.03 5.62 -47.50
N ASN A 115 41.62 6.81 -47.95
CA ASN A 115 40.81 7.73 -47.15
C ASN A 115 39.44 7.15 -46.81
N THR A 116 38.80 6.48 -47.77
CA THR A 116 37.51 5.81 -47.54
C THR A 116 37.67 4.72 -46.49
N PHE A 117 38.72 3.90 -46.60
CA PHE A 117 39.03 2.85 -45.63
C PHE A 117 39.24 3.39 -44.21
N VAL A 118 40.06 4.45 -44.05
CA VAL A 118 40.33 5.07 -42.74
C VAL A 118 39.06 5.62 -42.08
N MET A 119 38.18 6.28 -42.85
CA MET A 119 36.91 6.79 -42.33
C MET A 119 35.98 5.67 -41.85
N PHE A 120 35.95 4.53 -42.54
CA PHE A 120 35.16 3.36 -42.12
C PHE A 120 35.71 2.71 -40.86
N VAL A 121 37.03 2.59 -40.72
CA VAL A 121 37.65 2.03 -39.51
C VAL A 121 37.35 2.91 -38.30
N LEU A 122 37.52 4.23 -38.43
CA LEU A 122 37.22 5.19 -37.36
C LEU A 122 35.71 5.22 -37.01
N GLY A 123 34.84 5.23 -38.02
CA GLY A 123 33.39 5.20 -37.83
C GLY A 123 32.90 3.90 -37.18
N GLY A 124 33.44 2.76 -37.62
CA GLY A 124 33.15 1.45 -37.03
C GLY A 124 33.59 1.37 -35.56
N PHE A 125 34.79 1.86 -35.26
CA PHE A 125 35.29 1.91 -33.89
C PHE A 125 34.43 2.79 -32.98
N ALA A 126 34.02 3.97 -33.44
CA ALA A 126 33.12 4.85 -32.69
C ALA A 126 31.75 4.19 -32.42
N ALA A 127 31.19 3.47 -33.39
CA ALA A 127 29.93 2.74 -33.23
C ALA A 127 30.04 1.61 -32.20
N VAL A 128 31.15 0.87 -32.19
CA VAL A 128 31.42 -0.17 -31.18
C VAL A 128 31.54 0.45 -29.78
N LEU A 129 32.27 1.56 -29.63
CA LEU A 129 32.37 2.27 -28.36
C LEU A 129 31.01 2.76 -27.85
N LEU A 130 30.17 3.31 -28.73
CA LEU A 130 28.81 3.75 -28.37
C LEU A 130 27.92 2.56 -27.95
N ALA A 131 28.04 1.41 -28.64
CA ALA A 131 27.33 0.19 -28.28
C ALA A 131 27.77 -0.36 -26.92
N VAL A 132 29.08 -0.38 -26.63
CA VAL A 132 29.62 -0.78 -25.33
C VAL A 132 29.17 0.20 -24.24
N PHE A 133 29.23 1.49 -24.49
CA PHE A 133 28.86 2.52 -23.52
C PHE A 133 27.36 2.54 -23.21
N SER A 134 26.51 2.32 -24.23
CA SER A 134 25.07 2.15 -24.05
C SER A 134 24.73 0.83 -23.37
N ALA A 135 25.49 -0.24 -23.59
CA ALA A 135 25.37 -1.48 -22.80
C ALA A 135 25.78 -1.25 -21.35
N LEU A 136 26.88 -0.53 -21.09
CA LEU A 136 27.36 -0.23 -19.74
C LEU A 136 26.40 0.70 -18.96
N ARG A 137 25.81 1.70 -19.63
CA ARG A 137 24.80 2.59 -19.02
C ARG A 137 23.39 2.00 -18.98
N GLY A 138 23.11 1.06 -19.88
CA GLY A 138 21.84 0.34 -19.99
C GLY A 138 21.82 -0.97 -19.23
N LEU A 139 22.92 -1.36 -18.56
CA LEU A 139 22.87 -2.38 -17.53
C LEU A 139 21.88 -1.87 -16.48
N PRO A 140 20.70 -2.50 -16.33
CA PRO A 140 19.85 -2.18 -15.21
C PRO A 140 20.71 -2.33 -13.96
N PRO A 141 20.52 -1.49 -12.91
CA PRO A 141 21.22 -1.70 -11.65
C PRO A 141 21.08 -3.17 -11.35
N ILE A 142 22.20 -3.90 -11.30
CA ILE A 142 22.22 -5.35 -11.04
C ILE A 142 21.24 -5.50 -9.90
N PRO A 143 20.06 -6.12 -10.10
CA PRO A 143 19.17 -6.33 -8.98
C PRO A 143 20.05 -7.17 -8.09
N ARG A 144 20.57 -6.57 -7.01
CA ARG A 144 21.28 -7.32 -5.99
C ARG A 144 20.30 -8.44 -5.76
N LYS A 145 20.71 -9.67 -6.08
CA LYS A 145 20.11 -10.86 -5.51
C LYS A 145 20.42 -10.71 -4.03
N VAL A 146 19.72 -9.78 -3.38
CA VAL A 146 19.21 -9.99 -2.05
C VAL A 146 18.42 -11.25 -2.29
N GLU A 147 19.09 -12.38 -2.07
CA GLU A 147 18.43 -13.59 -1.65
C GLU A 147 17.64 -13.14 -0.45
N ALA A 148 16.44 -12.59 -0.71
CA ALA A 148 15.41 -12.41 0.25
C ALA A 148 15.08 -13.86 0.58
N ARG A 149 15.89 -14.44 1.49
CA ARG A 149 15.56 -15.64 2.23
C ARG A 149 14.10 -15.40 2.57
N PRO A 150 13.16 -16.18 2.02
CA PRO A 150 11.76 -15.91 2.21
C PRO A 150 11.51 -16.08 3.69
N VAL A 151 11.60 -14.98 4.43
CA VAL A 151 11.19 -14.93 5.82
C VAL A 151 9.69 -15.10 5.67
N ARG A 152 9.24 -16.34 5.85
CA ARG A 152 7.83 -16.69 5.96
C ARG A 152 7.32 -15.99 7.21
N ARG A 153 7.03 -14.69 7.09
CA ARG A 153 6.37 -13.94 8.15
C ARG A 153 4.92 -14.35 8.06
N LYS A 154 4.50 -15.13 9.04
CA LYS A 154 3.11 -15.49 9.27
C LYS A 154 2.27 -14.21 9.28
N LEU A 155 1.23 -14.17 8.46
CA LEU A 155 0.34 -13.02 8.36
C LEU A 155 -0.60 -13.04 9.54
N LEU A 156 -0.24 -12.34 10.62
CA LEU A 156 -1.06 -12.29 11.82
C LEU A 156 -2.10 -11.17 11.69
N PRO A 157 -3.41 -11.47 11.83
CA PRO A 157 -4.44 -10.45 11.88
C PRO A 157 -4.23 -9.58 13.13
N ARG A 158 -4.34 -8.26 12.97
CA ARG A 158 -4.29 -7.28 14.06
C ARG A 158 -5.64 -6.58 14.18
N ALA A 159 -6.13 -6.40 15.40
CA ALA A 159 -7.31 -5.59 15.67
C ALA A 159 -7.00 -4.13 15.30
N ALA A 160 -7.84 -3.53 14.47
CA ALA A 160 -7.65 -2.16 14.00
C ALA A 160 -8.98 -1.44 13.74
N ALA A 161 -8.95 -0.13 13.86
CA ALA A 161 -10.04 0.78 13.49
C ALA A 161 -9.59 1.68 12.34
N ILE A 162 -10.48 1.94 11.39
CA ILE A 162 -10.24 2.92 10.33
C ILE A 162 -10.54 4.29 10.92
N VAL A 163 -9.52 5.15 11.03
CA VAL A 163 -9.67 6.49 11.60
C VAL A 163 -9.89 7.52 10.51
N ASP A 164 -9.23 7.34 9.36
CA ASP A 164 -9.28 8.30 8.26
C ASP A 164 -9.16 7.61 6.89
N GLU A 165 -9.72 8.24 5.87
CA GLU A 165 -9.63 7.86 4.48
C GLU A 165 -9.22 9.08 3.65
N ARG A 166 -8.21 8.93 2.81
CA ARG A 166 -7.80 9.98 1.87
C ARG A 166 -7.55 9.45 0.48
N SER A 167 -7.75 10.31 -0.51
CA SER A 167 -7.36 10.05 -1.90
C SER A 167 -6.39 11.12 -2.38
N GLU A 168 -5.42 10.71 -3.18
CA GLU A 168 -4.44 11.57 -3.84
C GLU A 168 -4.62 11.41 -5.35
N VAL A 169 -4.99 12.48 -6.03
CA VAL A 169 -5.07 12.52 -7.49
C VAL A 169 -3.79 13.14 -8.02
N THR A 170 -3.02 12.37 -8.77
CA THR A 170 -1.80 12.80 -9.44
C THR A 170 -2.03 12.90 -10.93
N GLY A 171 -1.70 14.04 -11.55
CA GLY A 171 -1.88 14.27 -12.98
C GLY A 171 -1.89 15.76 -13.28
N LYS A 172 -1.45 16.16 -14.48
CA LYS A 172 -1.54 17.56 -14.94
C LYS A 172 -2.81 17.75 -15.75
N ALA A 173 -3.50 18.86 -15.52
CA ALA A 173 -4.65 19.25 -16.33
C ALA A 173 -4.27 19.27 -17.83
N GLY A 174 -5.05 18.59 -18.66
CA GLY A 174 -4.85 18.51 -20.11
C GLY A 174 -4.00 17.34 -20.62
N LEU A 175 -3.47 16.47 -19.75
CA LEU A 175 -2.82 15.21 -20.14
C LEU A 175 -3.73 14.01 -19.83
N SER A 176 -3.63 12.96 -20.64
CA SER A 176 -4.39 11.71 -20.50
C SER A 176 -3.96 10.82 -19.33
N ASP A 177 -3.04 11.30 -18.48
CA ASP A 177 -2.41 10.50 -17.42
C ASP A 177 -2.78 11.08 -16.06
N VAL A 178 -4.01 10.81 -15.64
CA VAL A 178 -4.51 11.10 -14.28
C VAL A 178 -4.62 9.78 -13.52
N SER A 179 -3.96 9.70 -12.37
CA SER A 179 -3.94 8.53 -11.50
C SER A 179 -4.38 8.90 -10.09
N THR A 180 -5.42 8.23 -9.60
CA THR A 180 -5.92 8.34 -8.23
C THR A 180 -5.35 7.23 -7.36
N ARG A 181 -4.85 7.58 -6.17
CA ARG A 181 -4.37 6.65 -5.14
C ARG A 181 -5.22 6.81 -3.90
N TYR A 182 -5.52 5.69 -3.24
CA TYR A 182 -6.34 5.66 -2.04
C TYR A 182 -5.48 5.21 -0.86
N PHE A 183 -5.74 5.81 0.30
CA PHE A 183 -5.04 5.53 1.54
C PHE A 183 -6.04 5.42 2.68
N LEU A 184 -5.80 4.45 3.57
CA LEU A 184 -6.55 4.27 4.81
C LEU A 184 -5.60 4.41 6.00
N THR A 185 -5.99 5.21 6.98
CA THR A 185 -5.27 5.32 8.25
C THR A 185 -5.91 4.39 9.27
N LEU A 186 -5.14 3.38 9.70
CA LEU A 186 -5.55 2.43 10.72
C LEU A 186 -4.96 2.82 12.07
N GLU A 187 -5.76 2.71 13.12
CA GLU A 187 -5.36 2.79 14.52
C GLU A 187 -5.46 1.40 15.16
N PHE A 188 -4.39 0.99 15.83
CA PHE A 188 -4.29 -0.31 16.50
C PHE A 188 -4.52 -0.16 18.01
N ILE A 189 -4.63 -1.30 18.71
CA ILE A 189 -4.89 -1.33 20.15
C ILE A 189 -3.79 -0.67 21.00
N ASP A 190 -2.55 -0.65 20.50
CA ASP A 190 -1.41 0.04 21.12
C ASP A 190 -1.46 1.58 20.90
N GLY A 191 -2.52 2.09 20.27
CA GLY A 191 -2.67 3.49 19.88
C GLY A 191 -1.80 3.88 18.67
N ALA A 192 -1.01 2.94 18.11
CA ALA A 192 -0.20 3.23 16.95
C ALA A 192 -1.10 3.50 15.73
N ARG A 193 -0.71 4.48 14.92
CA ARG A 193 -1.38 4.80 13.66
C ARG A 193 -0.46 4.53 12.49
N ALA A 194 -0.99 3.91 11.45
CA ALA A 194 -0.26 3.68 10.22
C ALA A 194 -1.19 3.87 9.02
N GLU A 195 -0.67 4.55 8.01
CA GLU A 195 -1.33 4.75 6.74
C GLU A 195 -0.93 3.67 5.75
N TYR A 196 -1.92 3.09 5.07
CA TYR A 196 -1.72 2.04 4.08
C TYR A 196 -2.34 2.46 2.75
N ARG A 197 -1.58 2.29 1.67
CA ARG A 197 -2.10 2.41 0.32
C ARG A 197 -2.98 1.20 0.00
N VAL A 198 -4.16 1.47 -0.55
CA VAL A 198 -5.14 0.43 -0.95
C VAL A 198 -5.59 0.65 -2.39
N ASP A 199 -6.20 -0.38 -2.98
CA ASP A 199 -6.86 -0.25 -4.27
C ASP A 199 -8.24 0.42 -4.12
N ALA A 200 -8.76 0.95 -5.23
CA ALA A 200 -10.02 1.69 -5.26
C ALA A 200 -11.23 0.85 -4.82
N ARG A 201 -11.22 -0.45 -5.15
CA ARG A 201 -12.31 -1.36 -4.77
C ARG A 201 -12.30 -1.57 -3.27
N PHE A 202 -11.12 -1.73 -2.68
CA PHE A 202 -10.96 -1.89 -1.25
C PHE A 202 -11.39 -0.64 -0.47
N ALA A 203 -10.94 0.55 -0.91
CA ALA A 203 -11.33 1.83 -0.33
C ALA A 203 -12.86 2.01 -0.32
N ALA A 204 -13.54 1.68 -1.42
CA ALA A 204 -14.99 1.83 -1.54
C ALA A 204 -15.83 0.98 -0.56
N HIS A 205 -15.24 -0.04 0.08
CA HIS A 205 -15.93 -0.88 1.08
C HIS A 205 -15.54 -0.54 2.53
N CYS A 206 -14.66 0.45 2.71
CA CYS A 206 -14.17 0.88 4.00
C CYS A 206 -14.78 2.25 4.35
N THR A 207 -14.97 2.52 5.64
CA THR A 207 -15.43 3.83 6.10
C THR A 207 -14.78 4.17 7.44
N SER A 208 -14.48 5.43 7.67
CA SER A 208 -13.99 5.89 8.98
C SER A 208 -14.96 5.49 10.09
N GLY A 209 -14.41 4.93 11.17
CA GLY A 209 -15.16 4.36 12.29
C GLY A 209 -15.42 2.85 12.19
N ASP A 210 -15.07 2.21 11.07
CA ASP A 210 -15.06 0.76 10.94
C ASP A 210 -14.03 0.13 11.87
N VAL A 211 -14.40 -1.02 12.45
CA VAL A 211 -13.56 -1.80 13.36
C VAL A 211 -13.49 -3.23 12.83
N GLY A 212 -12.30 -3.81 12.81
CA GLY A 212 -12.09 -5.12 12.20
C GLY A 212 -10.69 -5.69 12.33
N ALA A 213 -10.47 -6.83 11.68
CA ALA A 213 -9.18 -7.50 11.61
C ALA A 213 -8.41 -7.04 10.36
N ALA A 214 -7.28 -6.36 10.55
CA ALA A 214 -6.36 -5.98 9.49
C ALA A 214 -5.29 -7.06 9.28
N ILE A 215 -5.12 -7.52 8.04
CA ILE A 215 -4.05 -8.44 7.65
C ILE A 215 -2.98 -7.64 6.90
N ILE A 216 -1.79 -7.53 7.50
CA ILE A 216 -0.70 -6.68 7.00
C ILE A 216 0.46 -7.57 6.53
N GLU A 217 0.88 -7.37 5.28
CA GLU A 217 2.01 -8.07 4.68
C GLU A 217 3.06 -7.05 4.23
N ARG A 218 4.28 -7.14 4.80
CA ARG A 218 5.44 -6.33 4.37
C ARG A 218 5.17 -4.81 4.34
N GLY A 219 4.34 -4.31 5.25
CA GLY A 219 3.96 -2.90 5.32
C GLY A 219 2.82 -2.50 4.38
N SER A 220 2.20 -3.47 3.70
CA SER A 220 1.00 -3.25 2.89
C SER A 220 -0.22 -3.90 3.55
N LEU A 221 -1.36 -3.21 3.53
CA LEU A 221 -2.63 -3.77 3.97
C LEU A 221 -3.15 -4.74 2.89
N ARG A 222 -3.18 -6.04 3.20
CA ARG A 222 -3.66 -7.07 2.28
C ARG A 222 -5.18 -7.17 2.30
N SER A 223 -5.76 -7.19 3.49
CA SER A 223 -7.21 -7.24 3.67
C SER A 223 -7.64 -6.66 5.02
N PHE A 224 -8.92 -6.31 5.12
CA PHE A 224 -9.56 -5.80 6.32
C PHE A 224 -10.94 -6.44 6.42
N HIS A 225 -11.18 -7.15 7.51
CA HIS A 225 -12.44 -7.86 7.74
C HIS A 225 -13.21 -7.13 8.84
N ARG A 226 -14.28 -6.43 8.45
CA ARG A 226 -15.14 -5.71 9.39
C ARG A 226 -15.83 -6.70 10.33
N ILE A 227 -15.76 -6.45 11.63
CA ILE A 227 -16.40 -7.27 12.66
C ILE A 227 -17.38 -6.36 13.40
N LYS A 228 -18.64 -6.80 13.49
CA LYS A 228 -19.69 -6.06 14.20
C LYS A 228 -19.55 -6.35 15.70
N ILE A 229 -19.37 -5.29 16.49
CA ILE A 229 -19.23 -5.29 17.95
C ILE A 229 -20.30 -4.44 18.62
#